data_AF-A0A160N1J5-F1
#
_entry.id   AF-A0A160N1J5-F1
#
_cell.length_a   1.000
_cell.length_b   1.000
_cell.length_c   1.000
_cell.angle_alpha   90.00
_cell.angle_beta   90.00
_cell.angle_gamma   90.00
#
_symmetry.space_group_name_H-M   'P 1'
#
loop_
_entity.id
_entity.type
_entity.pdbx_description
1 polymer ?
#
loop_
_entity_poly.entity_id
_entity_poly.type
_entity_poly.pdbx_seq_one_letter_code
_entity_poly.pdbx_strand_id
1 'polypeptide(L)'
;MAHDLIALIAHYGLFVVFINVLAEQAGVPVPAVPTLVVAGALAAGDRLPLPGVLLAALAASLISDTGWYLAGRRFGGGVMRTLCRISLSPDSCVKQSELRFQRWRGRMLLVAKFVPGLSTVAPPLVGAMGLRPGAFLLLDGVGSLLWAGAAVGVGYVFAPQIDRVIDAIEQAGVVALQGLAFLLVLYIAVKWWQRHRLLVSLRMARISVEELNDAIAAGRNPVVVDVRSSAARLLDGRAIPGALLADLEGVHLALADVPRDRELVIYCSCPNEVSAAKAASLLMSLGYRNVRPLQGGLEAWQEAGYPVATLPAEHSGAHDRVA
;
A
#
# COMPACT_ATOMS: atom_id res chain seq x y z
N MET A 1 -6.80 -50.42 12.87
CA MET A 1 -6.86 -49.57 11.65
C MET A 1 -7.66 -48.28 11.89
N ALA A 2 -8.99 -48.30 12.04
CA ALA A 2 -9.78 -47.07 12.26
C ALA A 2 -9.51 -46.41 13.64
N HIS A 3 -9.38 -47.22 14.70
CA HIS A 3 -9.06 -46.73 16.05
C HIS A 3 -7.65 -46.10 16.14
N ASP A 4 -6.66 -46.68 15.45
CA ASP A 4 -5.29 -46.15 15.43
C ASP A 4 -5.21 -44.80 14.68
N LEU A 5 -5.99 -44.67 13.59
CA LEU A 5 -6.08 -43.43 12.83
C LEU A 5 -6.79 -42.31 13.62
N ILE A 6 -7.84 -42.65 14.36
CA ILE A 6 -8.54 -41.70 15.25
C ILE A 6 -7.64 -41.28 16.40
N ALA A 7 -6.90 -42.21 17.01
CA ALA A 7 -5.92 -41.88 18.06
C ALA A 7 -4.80 -40.97 17.54
N LEU A 8 -4.34 -41.19 16.30
CA LEU A 8 -3.33 -40.37 15.66
C LEU A 8 -3.85 -38.95 15.37
N ILE A 9 -5.06 -38.84 14.81
CA ILE A 9 -5.74 -37.56 14.56
C ILE A 9 -6.03 -36.82 15.87
N ALA A 10 -6.43 -37.51 16.93
CA ALA A 10 -6.63 -36.93 18.25
C ALA A 10 -5.31 -36.44 18.86
N HIS A 11 -4.24 -37.21 18.72
CA HIS A 11 -2.93 -36.85 19.26
C HIS A 11 -2.34 -35.62 18.54
N TYR A 12 -2.32 -35.62 17.20
CA TYR A 12 -1.80 -34.49 16.43
C TYR A 12 -2.75 -33.29 16.43
N GLY A 13 -4.07 -33.50 16.46
CA GLY A 13 -5.06 -32.43 16.46
C GLY A 13 -5.00 -31.59 17.74
N LEU A 14 -4.95 -32.24 18.91
CA LEU A 14 -4.79 -31.54 20.19
C LEU A 14 -3.42 -30.86 20.29
N PHE A 15 -2.37 -31.50 19.76
CA PHE A 15 -1.03 -30.91 19.74
C PHE A 15 -0.94 -29.66 18.84
N VAL A 16 -1.58 -29.68 17.66
CA VAL A 16 -1.65 -28.52 16.77
C VAL A 16 -2.41 -27.37 17.44
N VAL A 17 -3.54 -27.65 18.10
CA VAL A 17 -4.27 -26.63 18.88
C VAL A 17 -3.36 -26.05 19.97
N PHE A 18 -2.70 -26.91 20.75
CA PHE A 18 -1.80 -26.48 21.82
C PHE A 18 -0.68 -25.57 21.30
N ILE A 19 0.06 -25.99 20.27
CA ILE A 19 1.19 -25.24 19.73
C ILE A 19 0.73 -23.93 19.09
N ASN A 20 -0.38 -23.93 18.35
CA ASN A 20 -0.85 -22.71 17.70
C ASN A 20 -1.32 -21.67 18.73
N VAL A 21 -2.12 -22.08 19.72
CA VAL A 21 -2.55 -21.18 20.81
C VAL A 21 -1.35 -20.70 21.62
N LEU A 22 -0.38 -21.57 21.91
CA LEU A 22 0.84 -21.20 22.63
C LEU A 22 1.64 -20.15 21.85
N ALA A 23 1.80 -20.34 20.54
CA ALA A 23 2.50 -19.41 19.67
C ALA A 23 1.81 -18.03 19.60
N GLU A 24 0.49 -18.00 19.38
CA GLU A 24 -0.28 -16.75 19.38
C GLU A 24 -0.13 -16.01 20.71
N GLN A 25 -0.34 -16.69 21.84
CA GLN A 25 -0.26 -16.09 23.18
C GLN A 25 1.18 -15.67 23.53
N ALA A 26 2.19 -16.33 22.96
CA ALA A 26 3.59 -15.93 23.08
C ALA A 26 3.94 -14.66 22.26
N GLY A 27 2.99 -14.16 21.46
CA GLY A 27 3.15 -12.95 20.65
C GLY A 27 3.57 -13.22 19.20
N VAL A 28 3.56 -14.47 18.75
CA VAL A 28 3.78 -14.80 17.33
C VAL A 28 2.53 -14.41 16.54
N PRO A 29 2.64 -13.74 15.38
CA PRO A 29 1.49 -13.27 14.60
C PRO A 29 0.81 -14.41 13.81
N VAL A 30 0.39 -15.48 14.50
CA VAL A 30 -0.39 -16.60 13.95
C VAL A 30 -1.78 -16.58 14.57
N PRO A 31 -2.88 -16.61 13.79
CA PRO A 31 -4.22 -16.60 14.34
C PRO A 31 -4.61 -18.01 14.85
N ALA A 32 -4.90 -18.19 16.14
CA ALA A 32 -5.38 -19.46 16.68
C ALA A 32 -6.91 -19.60 16.67
N VAL A 33 -7.67 -18.50 16.55
CA VAL A 33 -9.15 -18.55 16.43
C VAL A 33 -9.61 -19.48 15.29
N PRO A 34 -9.07 -19.40 14.05
CA PRO A 34 -9.46 -20.33 12.98
C PRO A 34 -9.17 -21.80 13.34
N THR A 35 -8.03 -22.08 13.97
CA THR A 35 -7.69 -23.44 14.40
C THR A 35 -8.63 -23.95 15.48
N LEU A 36 -9.03 -23.10 16.43
CA LEU A 36 -10.00 -23.46 17.46
C LEU A 36 -11.40 -23.70 16.89
N VAL A 37 -11.82 -22.92 15.89
CA VAL A 37 -13.07 -23.13 15.16
C VAL A 37 -13.05 -24.48 14.42
N VAL A 38 -11.97 -24.79 13.69
CA VAL A 38 -11.82 -26.09 13.01
C VAL A 38 -11.79 -27.25 14.02
N ALA A 39 -11.06 -27.09 15.13
CA ALA A 39 -11.02 -28.10 16.19
C ALA A 39 -12.40 -28.32 16.84
N GLY A 40 -13.20 -27.26 17.02
CA GLY A 40 -14.59 -27.35 17.47
C GLY A 40 -15.49 -28.11 16.49
N ALA A 41 -15.32 -27.87 15.19
CA ALA A 41 -16.06 -28.59 14.16
C ALA A 41 -15.72 -30.09 14.14
N LEU A 42 -14.44 -30.43 14.25
CA LEU A 42 -13.98 -31.81 14.36
C LEU A 42 -14.46 -32.48 15.66
N ALA A 43 -14.59 -31.72 16.74
CA ALA A 43 -15.15 -32.21 17.99
C ALA A 43 -16.66 -32.49 17.92
N ALA A 44 -17.41 -31.78 17.05
CA ALA A 44 -18.82 -32.07 16.81
C ALA A 44 -19.03 -33.38 16.02
N GLY A 45 -18.06 -33.77 15.20
CA GLY A 45 -18.05 -35.06 14.48
C GLY A 45 -17.39 -36.20 15.26
N ASP A 46 -17.27 -36.09 16.58
CA ASP A 46 -16.63 -37.06 17.49
C ASP A 46 -15.18 -37.43 17.13
N ARG A 47 -14.49 -36.61 16.31
CA ARG A 47 -13.10 -36.87 15.89
C ARG A 47 -12.07 -36.33 16.87
N LEU A 48 -12.44 -35.34 17.67
CA LEU A 48 -11.62 -34.78 18.74
C LEU A 48 -12.43 -34.71 20.03
N PRO A 49 -11.87 -35.09 21.19
CA PRO A 49 -12.56 -34.91 22.46
C PRO A 49 -12.67 -33.41 22.77
N LEU A 50 -13.90 -32.89 22.85
CA LEU A 50 -14.16 -31.48 23.17
C LEU A 50 -13.45 -31.00 24.45
N PRO A 51 -13.45 -31.77 25.58
CA PRO A 51 -12.69 -31.39 26.76
C PRO A 51 -11.18 -31.31 26.48
N GLY A 52 -10.65 -32.19 25.63
CA GLY A 52 -9.24 -32.19 25.25
C GLY A 52 -8.85 -30.91 24.51
N VAL A 53 -9.68 -30.42 23.59
CA VAL A 53 -9.44 -29.17 22.84
C VAL A 53 -9.40 -27.98 23.79
N LEU A 54 -10.38 -27.87 24.69
CA LEU A 54 -10.45 -26.78 25.67
C LEU A 54 -9.30 -26.84 26.68
N LEU A 55 -8.92 -28.02 27.16
CA LEU A 55 -7.80 -28.20 28.07
C LEU A 55 -6.46 -27.87 27.39
N ALA A 56 -6.27 -28.26 26.13
CA ALA A 56 -5.08 -27.91 25.35
C ALA A 56 -4.96 -26.39 25.18
N ALA A 57 -6.04 -25.72 24.76
CA ALA A 57 -6.08 -24.27 24.60
C ALA A 57 -5.85 -23.52 25.93
N LEU A 58 -6.48 -24.00 27.01
CA LEU A 58 -6.31 -23.45 28.36
C LEU A 58 -4.85 -23.61 28.84
N ALA A 59 -4.28 -24.80 28.73
CA ALA A 59 -2.91 -25.07 29.17
C ALA A 59 -1.91 -24.22 28.39
N ALA A 60 -2.05 -24.13 27.07
CA ALA A 60 -1.22 -23.27 26.22
C ALA A 60 -1.30 -21.79 26.64
N SER A 61 -2.51 -21.28 26.85
CA SER A 61 -2.74 -19.90 27.28
C SER A 61 -2.12 -19.64 28.65
N LEU A 62 -2.37 -20.50 29.64
CA LEU A 62 -1.84 -20.34 31.00
C LEU A 62 -0.31 -20.42 31.03
N ILE A 63 0.32 -21.31 30.25
CA ILE A 63 1.79 -21.41 30.19
C ILE A 63 2.40 -20.11 29.68
N SER A 64 1.87 -19.59 28.57
CA SER A 64 2.37 -18.36 27.95
C SER A 64 2.11 -17.13 28.84
N ASP A 65 0.86 -16.96 29.25
CA ASP A 65 0.41 -15.79 30.02
C ASP A 65 1.07 -15.77 31.41
N THR A 66 1.35 -16.93 32.01
CA THR A 66 2.13 -17.02 33.26
C THR A 66 3.57 -16.59 33.04
N GLY A 67 4.19 -16.96 31.91
CA GLY A 67 5.53 -16.48 31.55
C GLY A 67 5.57 -14.95 31.49
N TRP A 68 4.61 -14.34 30.81
CA TRP A 68 4.47 -12.88 30.74
C TRP A 68 4.15 -12.23 32.08
N TYR A 69 3.24 -12.81 32.87
CA TYR A 69 2.90 -12.35 34.21
C TYR A 69 4.11 -12.36 35.15
N LEU A 70 4.91 -13.43 35.13
CA LEU A 70 6.13 -13.52 35.94
C LEU A 70 7.20 -12.52 35.48
N ALA A 71 7.35 -12.34 34.17
CA ALA A 71 8.23 -11.30 33.62
C ALA A 71 7.79 -9.90 34.09
N GLY A 72 6.49 -9.60 33.97
CA GLY A 72 5.89 -8.37 34.47
C GLY A 72 6.10 -8.17 35.97
N ARG A 73 5.94 -9.22 36.78
CA ARG A 73 6.13 -9.17 38.23
C ARG A 73 7.58 -8.98 38.64
N ARG A 74 8.53 -9.57 37.90
CA ARG A 74 9.96 -9.48 38.18
C ARG A 74 10.58 -8.16 37.70
N PHE A 75 10.17 -7.68 36.53
CA PHE A 75 10.77 -6.51 35.87
C PHE A 75 9.91 -5.24 35.95
N GLY A 76 8.63 -5.35 36.30
CA GLY A 76 7.67 -4.24 36.30
C GLY A 76 8.01 -3.11 37.27
N GLY A 77 8.58 -3.42 38.43
CA GLY A 77 9.09 -2.41 39.36
C GLY A 77 10.24 -1.59 38.79
N GLY A 78 11.06 -2.16 37.90
CA GLY A 78 12.15 -1.47 37.21
C GLY A 78 11.63 -0.60 36.05
N VAL A 79 10.73 -1.14 35.22
CA VAL A 79 10.12 -0.42 34.09
C VAL A 79 9.29 0.78 34.57
N MET A 80 8.47 0.59 35.60
CA MET A 80 7.68 1.68 36.18
C MET A 80 8.57 2.76 36.80
N ARG A 81 9.69 2.39 37.44
CA ARG A 81 10.64 3.35 38.02
C ARG A 81 11.35 4.17 36.94
N THR A 82 11.64 3.60 35.77
CA THR A 82 12.20 4.32 34.61
C THR A 82 11.18 5.26 33.97
N LEU A 83 9.93 4.81 33.79
CA LEU A 83 8.83 5.63 33.27
C LEU A 83 8.46 6.78 34.23
N CYS A 84 8.44 6.53 35.53
CA CYS A 84 8.23 7.54 36.56
C CYS A 84 9.40 8.54 36.67
N ARG A 85 10.62 8.17 36.29
CA ARG A 85 11.79 9.07 36.25
C ARG A 85 11.72 10.08 35.10
N ILE A 86 10.96 9.77 34.05
CA ILE A 86 10.71 10.65 32.89
C ILE A 86 9.46 11.53 33.13
N SER A 87 8.58 11.15 34.05
CA SER A 87 7.36 11.87 34.37
C SER A 87 7.60 13.02 35.36
N LEU A 88 7.01 14.20 35.07
CA LEU A 88 7.19 15.48 35.77
C LEU A 88 6.72 15.50 37.24
N SER A 89 6.10 14.42 37.74
CA SER A 89 5.68 14.27 39.14
C SER A 89 5.76 12.79 39.62
N PRO A 90 6.88 12.34 40.21
CA PRO A 90 7.10 10.95 40.58
C PRO A 90 6.11 10.41 41.64
N ASP A 91 5.75 11.23 42.63
CA ASP A 91 4.91 10.79 43.76
C ASP A 91 3.41 10.71 43.42
N SER A 92 2.94 11.55 42.49
CA SER A 92 1.55 11.50 42.01
C SER A 92 1.35 10.35 41.02
N CYS A 93 2.37 10.01 40.22
CA CYS A 93 2.31 8.96 39.21
C CYS A 93 2.08 7.57 39.81
N VAL A 94 2.73 7.24 40.93
CA VAL A 94 2.58 5.94 41.60
C VAL A 94 1.22 5.82 42.29
N LYS A 95 0.83 6.85 43.09
CA LYS A 95 -0.40 6.80 43.90
C LYS A 95 -1.68 6.94 43.06
N GLN A 96 -1.65 7.71 41.97
CA GLN A 96 -2.82 7.96 41.10
C GLN A 96 -3.05 6.82 40.09
N SER A 97 -1.98 6.20 39.59
CA SER A 97 -2.09 5.00 38.74
C SER A 97 -2.58 3.79 39.52
N GLU A 98 -2.20 3.68 40.80
CA GLU A 98 -2.65 2.60 41.68
C GLU A 98 -4.15 2.71 42.03
N LEU A 99 -4.67 3.90 42.34
CA LEU A 99 -6.06 4.10 42.77
C LEU A 99 -7.11 4.02 41.64
N ARG A 100 -6.81 4.47 40.42
CA ARG A 100 -7.78 4.47 39.30
C ARG A 100 -7.91 3.08 38.64
N PHE A 101 -6.84 2.28 38.64
CA PHE A 101 -6.87 0.91 38.12
C PHE A 101 -7.24 -0.16 39.17
N GLN A 102 -7.27 0.15 40.47
CA GLN A 102 -7.71 -0.78 41.53
C GLN A 102 -9.07 -1.46 41.25
N ARG A 103 -10.02 -0.72 40.67
CA ARG A 103 -11.37 -1.25 40.32
C ARG A 103 -11.37 -2.21 39.14
N TRP A 104 -10.36 -2.14 38.25
CA TRP A 104 -10.25 -2.95 37.03
C TRP A 104 -9.12 -3.99 37.09
N ARG A 105 -8.34 -4.01 38.19
CA ARG A 105 -7.09 -4.78 38.46
C ARG A 105 -7.01 -6.20 37.89
N GLY A 106 -8.11 -6.92 37.83
CA GLY A 106 -8.17 -8.26 37.25
C GLY A 106 -9.31 -8.49 36.26
N ARG A 107 -10.34 -7.63 36.25
CA ARG A 107 -11.49 -7.76 35.32
C ARG A 107 -11.07 -7.62 33.86
N MET A 108 -10.00 -6.85 33.62
CA MET A 108 -9.39 -6.71 32.31
C MET A 108 -8.95 -8.06 31.72
N LEU A 109 -8.47 -9.02 32.54
CA LEU A 109 -8.02 -10.34 32.05
C LEU A 109 -9.16 -11.17 31.46
N LEU A 110 -10.39 -10.97 31.92
CA LEU A 110 -11.57 -11.67 31.41
C LEU A 110 -11.93 -11.25 29.98
N VAL A 111 -11.61 -10.00 29.61
CA VAL A 111 -11.98 -9.41 28.31
C VAL A 111 -10.76 -9.27 27.39
N ALA A 112 -9.55 -9.24 27.94
CA ALA A 112 -8.31 -9.00 27.20
C ALA A 112 -8.11 -9.97 26.02
N LYS A 113 -8.56 -11.22 26.17
CA LYS A 113 -8.44 -12.25 25.12
C LYS A 113 -9.29 -12.00 23.88
N PHE A 114 -10.35 -11.19 23.99
CA PHE A 114 -11.21 -10.85 22.84
C PHE A 114 -10.69 -9.64 22.05
N VAL A 115 -9.68 -8.93 22.56
CA VAL A 115 -9.15 -7.72 21.94
C VAL A 115 -7.70 -7.97 21.51
N PRO A 116 -7.41 -8.03 20.20
CA PRO A 116 -6.06 -8.22 19.70
C PRO A 116 -5.08 -7.19 20.30
N GLY A 117 -3.90 -7.65 20.71
CA GLY A 117 -2.87 -6.82 21.36
C GLY A 117 -3.13 -6.53 22.85
N LEU A 118 -4.37 -6.63 23.33
CA LEU A 118 -4.66 -6.49 24.76
C LEU A 118 -4.27 -7.74 25.54
N SER A 119 -4.46 -8.92 24.95
CA SER A 119 -4.09 -10.22 25.50
C SER A 119 -2.59 -10.38 25.78
N THR A 120 -1.73 -9.78 24.96
CA THR A 120 -0.26 -9.81 25.13
C THR A 120 0.23 -8.82 26.18
N VAL A 121 -0.43 -7.68 26.35
CA VAL A 121 -0.01 -6.62 27.28
C VAL A 121 -0.63 -6.78 28.67
N ALA A 122 -1.81 -7.40 28.78
CA ALA A 122 -2.50 -7.53 30.05
C ALA A 122 -1.76 -8.40 31.09
N PRO A 123 -1.26 -9.62 30.78
CA PRO A 123 -0.53 -10.45 31.75
C PRO A 123 0.72 -9.79 32.37
N PRO A 124 1.65 -9.19 31.60
CA PRO A 124 2.80 -8.53 32.20
C PRO A 124 2.41 -7.27 32.98
N LEU A 125 1.38 -6.54 32.54
CA LEU A 125 0.89 -5.36 33.24
C LEU A 125 0.31 -5.70 34.62
N VAL A 126 -0.58 -6.69 34.72
CA VAL A 126 -1.15 -7.13 36.01
C VAL A 126 -0.09 -7.76 36.92
N GLY A 127 0.93 -8.39 36.32
CA GLY A 127 2.12 -8.87 37.03
C GLY A 127 2.91 -7.73 37.68
N ALA A 128 3.19 -6.67 36.93
CA ALA A 128 3.86 -5.46 37.42
C ALA A 128 3.08 -4.76 38.54
N MET A 129 1.76 -4.84 38.50
CA MET A 129 0.85 -4.29 39.53
C MET A 129 0.71 -5.16 40.79
N GLY A 130 1.35 -6.33 40.84
CA GLY A 130 1.39 -7.18 42.03
C GLY A 130 0.12 -7.96 42.31
N LEU A 131 -0.70 -8.28 41.29
CA LEU A 131 -1.85 -9.19 41.45
C LEU A 131 -1.38 -10.54 42.00
N ARG A 132 -2.12 -11.16 42.93
CA ARG A 132 -1.75 -12.47 43.52
C ARG A 132 -1.79 -13.58 42.45
N PRO A 133 -0.84 -14.54 42.41
CA PRO A 133 -0.79 -15.59 41.39
C PRO A 133 -2.07 -16.40 41.27
N GLY A 134 -2.69 -16.79 42.39
CA GLY A 134 -3.95 -17.54 42.36
C GLY A 134 -5.11 -16.73 41.75
N ALA A 135 -5.17 -15.43 42.01
CA ALA A 135 -6.17 -14.56 41.39
C ALA A 135 -5.90 -14.35 39.90
N PHE A 136 -4.63 -14.23 39.50
CA PHE A 136 -4.23 -14.18 38.09
C PHE A 136 -4.63 -15.47 37.35
N LEU A 137 -4.22 -16.64 37.84
CA LEU A 137 -4.53 -17.93 37.19
C LEU A 137 -6.03 -18.17 37.07
N LEU A 138 -6.82 -17.80 38.09
CA LEU A 138 -8.27 -17.94 38.04
C LEU A 138 -8.89 -17.00 37.00
N LEU A 139 -8.57 -15.70 37.04
CA LEU A 139 -9.18 -14.73 36.13
C LEU A 139 -8.72 -14.94 34.69
N ASP A 140 -7.43 -15.19 34.49
CA ASP A 140 -6.88 -15.50 33.18
C ASP A 140 -7.41 -16.82 32.64
N GLY A 141 -7.49 -17.86 33.48
CA GLY A 141 -8.06 -19.16 33.11
C GLY A 141 -9.54 -19.08 32.72
N VAL A 142 -10.34 -18.32 33.47
CA VAL A 142 -11.74 -18.05 33.11
C VAL A 142 -11.81 -17.29 31.77
N GLY A 143 -10.98 -16.26 31.57
CA GLY A 143 -10.88 -15.56 30.30
C GLY A 143 -10.49 -16.47 29.13
N SER A 144 -9.50 -17.36 29.34
CA SER A 144 -9.03 -18.35 28.36
C SER A 144 -10.14 -19.32 27.97
N LEU A 145 -10.88 -19.83 28.95
CA LEU A 145 -11.98 -20.75 28.72
C LEU A 145 -13.16 -20.06 28.02
N LEU A 146 -13.48 -18.82 28.36
CA LEU A 146 -14.54 -18.06 27.68
C LEU A 146 -14.16 -17.79 26.21
N TRP A 147 -12.93 -17.34 25.97
CA TRP A 147 -12.43 -17.06 24.63
C TRP A 147 -12.33 -18.33 23.77
N ALA A 148 -11.64 -19.36 24.26
CA ALA A 148 -11.48 -20.63 23.55
C ALA A 148 -12.82 -21.33 23.39
N GLY A 149 -13.66 -21.32 24.43
CA GLY A 149 -15.01 -21.88 24.41
C GLY A 149 -15.93 -21.17 23.41
N ALA A 150 -15.81 -19.85 23.24
CA ALA A 150 -16.55 -19.13 22.21
C ALA A 150 -16.12 -19.57 20.80
N ALA A 151 -14.81 -19.61 20.51
CA ALA A 151 -14.28 -20.01 19.21
C ALA A 151 -14.61 -21.49 18.87
N VAL A 152 -14.35 -22.39 19.82
CA VAL A 152 -14.67 -23.82 19.70
C VAL A 152 -16.18 -24.03 19.60
N GLY A 153 -16.98 -23.29 20.37
CA GLY A 153 -18.44 -23.36 20.34
C GLY A 153 -19.03 -22.93 19.00
N VAL A 154 -18.48 -21.88 18.38
CA VAL A 154 -18.82 -21.51 16.99
C VAL A 154 -18.51 -22.68 16.06
N GLY A 155 -17.31 -23.25 16.12
CA GLY A 155 -16.96 -24.42 15.32
C GLY A 155 -17.89 -25.62 15.54
N TYR A 156 -18.25 -25.89 16.79
CA TYR A 156 -19.06 -27.03 17.18
C TYR A 156 -20.52 -26.89 16.71
N VAL A 157 -21.12 -25.71 16.89
CA VAL A 157 -22.51 -25.43 16.46
C VAL A 157 -22.62 -25.34 14.95
N PHE A 158 -21.62 -24.74 14.30
CA PHE A 158 -21.62 -24.55 12.84
C PHE A 158 -20.95 -25.68 12.07
N ALA A 159 -20.55 -26.77 12.73
CA ALA A 159 -19.94 -27.95 12.12
C ALA A 159 -20.72 -28.50 10.89
N PRO A 160 -22.07 -28.60 10.92
CA PRO A 160 -22.82 -29.08 9.75
C PRO A 160 -22.89 -28.07 8.60
N GLN A 161 -22.60 -26.77 8.85
CA GLN A 161 -22.52 -25.75 7.82
C GLN A 161 -21.08 -25.50 7.33
N ILE A 162 -20.05 -25.99 8.02
CA ILE A 162 -18.65 -25.72 7.64
C ILE A 162 -18.32 -26.29 6.27
N ASP A 163 -18.86 -27.44 5.87
CA ASP A 163 -18.66 -27.94 4.50
C ASP A 163 -19.26 -26.98 3.45
N ARG A 164 -20.45 -26.41 3.70
CA ARG A 164 -21.04 -25.40 2.81
C ARG A 164 -20.33 -24.05 2.85
N VAL A 165 -19.74 -23.68 3.99
CA VAL A 165 -19.00 -22.43 4.15
C VAL A 165 -17.62 -22.54 3.49
N ILE A 166 -16.95 -23.70 3.57
CA ILE A 166 -15.71 -23.98 2.85
C ILE A 166 -15.97 -23.95 1.33
N ASP A 167 -17.02 -24.62 0.86
CA ASP A 167 -17.42 -24.58 -0.55
C ASP A 167 -17.82 -23.17 -1.01
N ALA A 168 -18.50 -22.40 -0.16
CA ALA A 168 -18.86 -21.00 -0.46
C ALA A 168 -17.66 -20.06 -0.45
N ILE A 169 -16.66 -20.29 0.42
CA ILE A 169 -15.41 -19.52 0.45
C ILE A 169 -14.56 -19.83 -0.79
N GLU A 170 -14.51 -21.09 -1.23
CA GLU A 170 -13.80 -21.47 -2.45
C GLU A 170 -14.45 -20.85 -3.69
N GLN A 171 -15.78 -20.90 -3.80
CA GLN A 171 -16.53 -20.27 -4.90
C GLN A 171 -16.46 -18.74 -4.86
N ALA A 172 -16.61 -18.12 -3.69
CA ALA A 172 -16.51 -16.66 -3.55
C ALA A 172 -15.08 -16.16 -3.83
N GLY A 173 -14.06 -16.93 -3.46
CA GLY A 173 -12.66 -16.64 -3.76
C GLY A 173 -12.38 -16.66 -5.26
N VAL A 174 -12.88 -17.67 -5.97
CA VAL A 174 -12.76 -17.76 -7.44
C VAL A 174 -13.48 -16.62 -8.14
N VAL A 175 -14.71 -16.28 -7.72
CA VAL A 175 -15.47 -15.17 -8.30
C VAL A 175 -14.80 -13.82 -8.03
N ALA A 176 -14.28 -13.60 -6.82
CA ALA A 176 -13.53 -12.38 -6.49
C ALA A 176 -12.25 -12.25 -7.31
N LEU A 177 -11.52 -13.36 -7.51
CA LEU A 177 -10.30 -13.39 -8.32
C LEU A 177 -10.61 -13.15 -9.80
N GLN A 178 -11.68 -13.74 -10.32
CA GLN A 178 -12.18 -13.49 -11.68
C GLN A 178 -12.59 -12.03 -11.86
N GLY A 179 -13.29 -11.45 -10.89
CA GLY A 179 -13.66 -10.04 -10.89
C GLY A 179 -12.43 -9.12 -10.91
N LEU A 180 -11.44 -9.40 -10.07
CA LEU A 180 -10.18 -8.64 -10.02
C LEU A 180 -9.39 -8.77 -11.33
N ALA A 181 -9.29 -9.98 -11.87
CA ALA A 181 -8.64 -10.24 -13.16
C ALA A 181 -9.36 -9.52 -14.30
N PHE A 182 -10.70 -9.54 -14.32
CA PHE A 182 -11.50 -8.82 -15.31
C PHE A 182 -11.27 -7.31 -15.23
N LEU A 183 -11.30 -6.73 -14.03
CA LEU A 183 -11.01 -5.31 -13.82
C LEU A 183 -9.60 -4.93 -14.26
N LEU A 184 -8.60 -5.79 -14.00
CA LEU A 184 -7.22 -5.59 -14.44
C LEU A 184 -7.11 -5.64 -15.97
N VAL A 185 -7.71 -6.64 -16.62
CA VAL A 185 -7.74 -6.76 -18.08
C VAL A 185 -8.44 -5.56 -18.71
N LEU A 186 -9.58 -5.13 -18.16
CA LEU A 186 -10.30 -3.94 -18.62
C LEU A 186 -9.44 -2.68 -18.48
N TYR A 187 -8.78 -2.49 -17.34
CA TYR A 187 -7.87 -1.36 -17.14
C TYR A 187 -6.73 -1.36 -18.15
N ILE A 188 -6.07 -2.51 -18.37
CA ILE A 188 -5.00 -2.65 -19.35
C ILE A 188 -5.53 -2.37 -20.76
N ALA A 189 -6.68 -2.91 -21.13
CA ALA A 189 -7.30 -2.68 -22.43
C ALA A 189 -7.64 -1.20 -22.66
N VAL A 190 -8.20 -0.51 -21.66
CA VAL A 190 -8.49 0.94 -21.72
C VAL A 190 -7.20 1.74 -21.85
N LYS A 191 -6.18 1.46 -21.02
CA LYS A 191 -4.88 2.15 -21.11
C LYS A 191 -4.17 1.88 -22.43
N TRP A 192 -4.25 0.66 -22.94
CA TRP A 192 -3.69 0.29 -24.22
C TRP A 192 -4.41 0.98 -25.37
N TRP A 193 -5.75 1.03 -25.35
CA TRP A 193 -6.55 1.77 -26.33
C TRP A 193 -6.22 3.27 -26.30
N GLN A 194 -6.17 3.88 -25.12
CA GLN A 194 -5.79 5.29 -24.96
C GLN A 194 -4.39 5.55 -25.53
N ARG A 195 -3.43 4.67 -25.21
CA ARG A 195 -2.05 4.77 -25.72
C ARG A 195 -1.98 4.57 -27.22
N HIS A 196 -2.70 3.60 -27.77
CA HIS A 196 -2.72 3.32 -29.19
C HIS A 196 -3.40 4.44 -29.97
N ARG A 197 -4.51 4.99 -29.48
CA ARG A 197 -5.15 6.18 -30.07
C ARG A 197 -4.23 7.38 -30.07
N LEU A 198 -3.52 7.62 -28.96
CA LEU A 198 -2.51 8.67 -28.91
C LEU A 198 -1.42 8.40 -29.96
N LEU A 199 -0.79 7.24 -29.98
CA LEU A 199 0.28 6.94 -30.94
C LEU A 199 -0.18 7.03 -32.41
N VAL A 200 -1.43 6.65 -32.71
CA VAL A 200 -2.02 6.79 -34.05
C VAL A 200 -2.27 8.26 -34.39
N SER A 201 -2.71 9.11 -33.46
CA SER A 201 -2.82 10.55 -33.72
C SER A 201 -1.45 11.23 -33.88
N LEU A 202 -0.38 10.63 -33.36
CA LEU A 202 1.00 11.09 -33.57
C LEU A 202 1.64 10.55 -34.87
N ARG A 203 0.93 9.75 -35.70
CA ARG A 203 1.38 9.34 -37.05
C ARG A 203 1.23 10.47 -38.08
N MET A 204 1.77 11.63 -37.75
CA MET A 204 1.91 12.76 -38.66
C MET A 204 3.29 12.75 -39.30
N ALA A 205 3.40 13.32 -40.50
CA ALA A 205 4.66 13.42 -41.22
C ALA A 205 5.68 14.16 -40.36
N ARG A 206 6.79 13.48 -40.06
CA ARG A 206 7.93 14.05 -39.31
C ARG A 206 8.95 14.57 -40.32
N ILE A 207 9.64 15.63 -39.95
CA ILE A 207 10.78 16.16 -40.69
C ILE A 207 12.05 15.65 -39.99
N SER A 208 13.04 15.19 -40.76
CA SER A 208 14.34 14.79 -40.19
C SER A 208 15.18 16.02 -39.83
N VAL A 209 16.21 15.84 -39.00
CA VAL A 209 17.11 16.94 -38.63
C VAL A 209 17.89 17.46 -39.83
N GLU A 210 18.27 16.57 -40.75
CA GLU A 210 18.94 16.90 -42.00
C GLU A 210 18.03 17.71 -42.92
N GLU A 211 16.78 17.27 -43.11
CA GLU A 211 15.82 17.97 -43.97
C GLU A 211 15.49 19.38 -43.43
N LEU A 212 15.38 19.52 -42.10
CA LEU A 212 15.20 20.83 -41.47
C LEU A 212 16.42 21.73 -41.70
N ASN A 213 17.63 21.21 -41.47
CA ASN A 213 18.86 21.97 -41.66
C ASN A 213 19.02 22.41 -43.12
N ASP A 214 18.76 21.52 -44.08
CA ASP A 214 18.79 21.82 -45.51
C ASP A 214 17.73 22.88 -45.88
N ALA A 215 16.55 22.83 -45.27
CA ALA A 215 15.53 23.85 -45.47
C ALA A 215 15.93 25.24 -44.95
N ILE A 216 16.62 25.30 -43.81
CA ILE A 216 17.16 26.55 -43.26
C ILE A 216 18.29 27.06 -44.16
N ALA A 217 19.23 26.19 -44.56
CA ALA A 217 20.36 26.55 -45.43
C ALA A 217 19.91 27.02 -46.82
N ALA A 218 18.84 26.42 -47.37
CA ALA A 218 18.24 26.84 -48.64
C ALA A 218 17.38 28.12 -48.54
N GLY A 219 17.28 28.75 -47.36
CA GLY A 219 16.53 29.98 -47.16
C GLY A 219 15.00 29.81 -47.12
N ARG A 220 14.49 28.58 -47.03
CA ARG A 220 13.04 28.31 -46.91
C ARG A 220 12.49 28.78 -45.55
N ASN A 221 13.36 28.88 -44.54
CA ASN A 221 13.10 29.45 -43.22
C ASN A 221 11.74 29.01 -42.64
N PRO A 222 11.54 27.70 -42.39
CA PRO A 222 10.36 27.21 -41.69
C PRO A 222 10.30 27.83 -40.29
N VAL A 223 9.09 28.01 -39.76
CA VAL A 223 8.89 28.54 -38.41
C VAL A 223 9.14 27.41 -37.43
N VAL A 224 10.29 27.44 -36.76
CA VAL A 224 10.67 26.45 -35.75
C VAL A 224 10.07 26.84 -34.40
N VAL A 225 9.47 25.89 -33.70
CA VAL A 225 8.79 26.12 -32.42
C VAL A 225 9.28 25.11 -31.38
N ASP A 226 9.82 25.63 -30.29
CA ASP A 226 10.21 24.85 -29.11
C ASP A 226 8.99 24.68 -28.22
N VAL A 227 8.48 23.46 -28.05
CA VAL A 227 7.33 23.15 -27.18
C VAL A 227 7.68 22.51 -25.84
N ARG A 228 8.94 22.63 -25.41
CA ARG A 228 9.34 22.22 -24.06
C ARG A 228 8.65 23.10 -23.03
N SER A 229 8.42 22.59 -21.82
CA SER A 229 7.94 23.43 -20.72
C SER A 229 9.00 24.46 -20.34
N SER A 230 8.59 25.58 -19.75
CA SER A 230 9.51 26.58 -19.20
C SER A 230 10.55 25.95 -18.26
N ALA A 231 10.12 25.03 -17.39
CA ALA A 231 11.01 24.27 -16.52
C ALA A 231 12.05 23.43 -17.29
N ALA A 232 11.66 22.76 -18.38
CA ALA A 232 12.59 21.98 -19.20
C ALA A 232 13.61 22.86 -19.93
N ARG A 233 13.23 24.07 -20.34
CA ARG A 233 14.16 25.05 -20.94
C ARG A 233 15.13 25.65 -19.93
N LEU A 234 14.73 25.77 -18.66
CA LEU A 234 15.64 26.18 -17.58
C LEU A 234 16.68 25.11 -17.26
N LEU A 235 16.28 23.83 -17.33
CA LEU A 235 17.20 22.70 -17.14
C LEU A 235 18.14 22.51 -18.33
N ASP A 236 17.64 22.70 -19.54
CA ASP A 236 18.41 22.65 -20.77
C ASP A 236 18.18 23.92 -21.60
N GLY A 237 19.07 24.91 -21.38
CA GLY A 237 19.03 26.21 -22.04
C GLY A 237 19.38 26.19 -23.53
N ARG A 238 19.72 25.04 -24.12
CA ARG A 238 19.99 24.96 -25.56
C ARG A 238 18.68 25.00 -26.33
N ALA A 239 18.68 25.64 -27.50
CA ALA A 239 17.54 25.71 -28.41
C ALA A 239 18.00 25.72 -29.86
N ILE A 240 17.10 25.37 -30.78
CA ILE A 240 17.37 25.56 -32.22
C ILE A 240 17.39 27.07 -32.49
N PRO A 241 18.39 27.62 -33.20
CA PRO A 241 18.48 29.05 -33.46
C PRO A 241 17.24 29.59 -34.16
N GLY A 242 16.69 30.70 -33.64
CA GLY A 242 15.49 31.33 -34.18
C GLY A 242 14.17 30.63 -33.84
N ALA A 243 14.19 29.61 -32.97
CA ALA A 243 12.97 28.94 -32.53
C ALA A 243 12.09 29.86 -31.68
N LEU A 244 10.79 29.85 -31.97
CA LEU A 244 9.77 30.48 -31.13
C LEU A 244 9.54 29.62 -29.87
N LEU A 245 9.55 30.25 -28.71
CA LEU A 245 9.36 29.58 -27.43
C LEU A 245 7.87 29.61 -27.05
N ALA A 246 7.22 28.46 -27.04
CA ALA A 246 5.84 28.36 -26.59
C ALA A 246 5.61 26.98 -25.97
N ASP A 247 5.14 26.88 -24.74
CA ASP A 247 4.81 25.57 -24.17
C ASP A 247 3.60 24.92 -24.87
N LEU A 248 3.33 23.65 -24.55
CA LEU A 248 2.23 22.92 -25.17
C LEU A 248 0.87 23.59 -24.96
N GLU A 249 0.67 24.28 -23.84
CA GLU A 249 -0.58 24.95 -23.50
C GLU A 249 -0.72 26.28 -24.24
N GLY A 250 0.34 27.07 -24.35
CA GLY A 250 0.38 28.40 -24.97
C GLY A 250 0.75 28.42 -26.45
N VAL A 251 1.06 27.27 -27.08
CA VAL A 251 1.48 27.21 -28.50
C VAL A 251 0.46 27.83 -29.45
N HIS A 252 -0.83 27.73 -29.15
CA HIS A 252 -1.90 28.31 -29.96
C HIS A 252 -1.95 29.84 -29.88
N LEU A 253 -1.54 30.44 -28.75
CA LEU A 253 -1.46 31.88 -28.56
C LEU A 253 -0.20 32.43 -29.24
N ALA A 254 0.94 31.78 -29.04
CA ALA A 254 2.22 32.21 -29.59
C ALA A 254 2.25 32.18 -31.12
N LEU A 255 1.46 31.30 -31.74
CA LEU A 255 1.37 31.19 -33.19
C LEU A 255 0.18 31.93 -33.80
N ALA A 256 -0.65 32.62 -33.00
CA ALA A 256 -1.91 33.22 -33.47
C ALA A 256 -1.72 34.13 -34.70
N ASP A 257 -0.61 34.89 -34.74
CA ASP A 257 -0.26 35.82 -35.82
C ASP A 257 0.51 35.17 -36.98
N VAL A 258 0.87 33.88 -36.86
CA VAL A 258 1.57 33.14 -37.91
C VAL A 258 0.56 32.68 -38.98
N PRO A 259 0.80 33.00 -40.27
CA PRO A 259 -0.07 32.55 -41.36
C PRO A 259 -0.21 31.02 -41.41
N ARG A 260 -1.43 30.53 -41.71
CA ARG A 260 -1.80 29.10 -41.60
C ARG A 260 -1.19 28.19 -42.68
N ASP A 261 -0.65 28.78 -43.72
CA ASP A 261 0.03 28.15 -44.85
C ASP A 261 1.56 28.04 -44.65
N ARG A 262 2.12 28.72 -43.64
CA ARG A 262 3.55 28.62 -43.31
C ARG A 262 3.89 27.21 -42.84
N GLU A 263 5.08 26.78 -43.22
CA GLU A 263 5.67 25.55 -42.70
C GLU A 263 6.09 25.73 -41.25
N LEU A 264 5.56 24.87 -40.37
CA LEU A 264 5.82 24.84 -38.94
C LEU A 264 6.58 23.57 -38.58
N VAL A 265 7.69 23.73 -37.88
CA VAL A 265 8.48 22.61 -37.38
C VAL A 265 8.53 22.65 -35.87
N ILE A 266 8.02 21.61 -35.23
CA ILE A 266 7.81 21.59 -33.78
C ILE A 266 8.73 20.57 -33.14
N TYR A 267 9.44 20.95 -32.09
CA TYR A 267 10.33 20.03 -31.36
C TYR A 267 10.11 20.05 -29.85
N CYS A 268 10.39 18.92 -29.20
CA CYS A 268 10.50 18.78 -27.75
C CYS A 268 11.79 18.03 -27.41
N SER A 269 12.05 17.83 -26.12
CA SER A 269 13.11 16.95 -25.59
C SER A 269 12.51 15.73 -24.87
N CYS A 270 11.38 15.23 -25.37
CA CYS A 270 10.54 14.24 -24.70
C CYS A 270 10.58 12.89 -25.43
N PRO A 271 10.56 11.73 -24.73
CA PRO A 271 10.59 10.43 -25.39
C PRO A 271 9.48 10.28 -26.44
N ASN A 272 9.82 9.78 -27.63
CA ASN A 272 8.91 9.61 -28.78
C ASN A 272 8.23 10.89 -29.29
N GLU A 273 8.81 12.07 -28.99
CA GLU A 273 8.34 13.39 -29.40
C GLU A 273 6.85 13.69 -29.06
N VAL A 274 6.33 13.10 -27.97
CA VAL A 274 4.90 13.14 -27.63
C VAL A 274 4.36 14.57 -27.52
N SER A 275 5.10 15.48 -26.88
CA SER A 275 4.68 16.89 -26.75
C SER A 275 4.68 17.63 -28.08
N ALA A 276 5.68 17.39 -28.94
CA ALA A 276 5.74 17.99 -30.28
C ALA A 276 4.59 17.53 -31.16
N ALA A 277 4.29 16.23 -31.14
CA ALA A 277 3.20 15.68 -31.93
C ALA A 277 1.80 16.05 -31.37
N LYS A 278 1.66 16.26 -30.04
CA LYS A 278 0.44 16.85 -29.45
C LYS A 278 0.24 18.31 -29.89
N ALA A 279 1.28 19.13 -29.82
CA ALA A 279 1.23 20.52 -30.26
C ALA A 279 0.89 20.62 -31.76
N ALA A 280 1.51 19.78 -32.58
CA ALA A 280 1.22 19.70 -34.00
C ALA A 280 -0.24 19.28 -34.27
N SER A 281 -0.76 18.30 -33.54
CA SER A 281 -2.17 17.88 -33.69
C SER A 281 -3.15 18.99 -33.30
N LEU A 282 -2.83 19.77 -32.25
CA LEU A 282 -3.63 20.93 -31.84
C LEU A 282 -3.62 21.99 -32.94
N LEU A 283 -2.46 22.34 -33.49
CA LEU A 283 -2.35 23.34 -34.54
C LEU A 283 -3.04 22.90 -35.84
N MET A 284 -2.91 21.65 -36.23
CA MET A 284 -3.67 21.10 -37.37
C MET A 284 -5.19 21.23 -37.15
N SER A 285 -5.68 20.95 -35.93
CA SER A 285 -7.10 21.13 -35.60
C SER A 285 -7.57 22.59 -35.65
N LEU A 286 -6.64 23.54 -35.48
CA LEU A 286 -6.87 24.98 -35.62
C LEU A 286 -6.70 25.47 -37.07
N GLY A 287 -6.40 24.59 -38.03
CA GLY A 287 -6.34 24.92 -39.45
C GLY A 287 -4.95 25.22 -40.03
N TYR A 288 -3.86 25.01 -39.27
CA TYR A 288 -2.51 25.05 -39.85
C TYR A 288 -2.29 23.83 -40.75
N ARG A 289 -1.81 24.06 -41.98
CA ARG A 289 -1.78 23.02 -43.02
C ARG A 289 -0.47 22.24 -43.09
N ASN A 290 0.66 22.88 -42.77
CA ASN A 290 1.98 22.26 -42.88
C ASN A 290 2.69 22.28 -41.53
N VAL A 291 2.37 21.31 -40.67
CA VAL A 291 2.95 21.19 -39.32
C VAL A 291 3.67 19.84 -39.20
N ARG A 292 4.97 19.85 -38.93
CA ARG A 292 5.80 18.65 -38.91
C ARG A 292 6.60 18.58 -37.62
N PRO A 293 6.43 17.54 -36.77
CA PRO A 293 7.32 17.33 -35.64
C PRO A 293 8.74 16.99 -36.11
N LEU A 294 9.75 17.55 -35.44
CA LEU A 294 11.15 17.23 -35.67
C LEU A 294 11.47 15.85 -35.09
N GLN A 295 11.94 14.94 -35.93
CA GLN A 295 12.30 13.59 -35.52
C GLN A 295 13.53 13.62 -34.59
N GLY A 296 13.44 12.95 -33.44
CA GLY A 296 14.49 12.93 -32.41
C GLY A 296 14.63 14.23 -31.60
N GLY A 297 13.83 15.26 -31.91
CA GLY A 297 13.77 16.50 -31.14
C GLY A 297 15.10 17.27 -31.06
N LEU A 298 15.32 17.97 -29.94
CA LEU A 298 16.53 18.77 -29.73
C LEU A 298 17.79 17.91 -29.58
N GLU A 299 17.68 16.70 -29.03
CA GLU A 299 18.80 15.78 -28.83
C GLU A 299 19.39 15.35 -30.18
N ALA A 300 18.54 14.89 -31.11
CA ALA A 300 19.01 14.52 -32.45
C ALA A 300 19.59 15.70 -33.24
N TRP A 301 19.04 16.91 -33.08
CA TRP A 301 19.59 18.12 -33.71
C TRP A 301 21.03 18.38 -33.25
N GLN A 302 21.29 18.19 -31.96
CA GLN A 302 22.61 18.36 -31.39
C GLN A 302 23.57 17.21 -31.76
N GLU A 303 23.10 15.97 -31.74
CA GLU A 303 23.89 14.79 -32.14
C GLU A 303 24.35 14.89 -33.60
N ALA A 304 23.52 15.48 -34.47
CA ALA A 304 23.88 15.78 -35.86
C ALA A 304 24.91 16.93 -36.00
N GLY A 305 25.28 17.60 -34.91
CA GLY A 305 26.31 18.64 -34.90
C GLY A 305 25.84 20.01 -35.42
N TYR A 306 24.52 20.24 -35.50
CA TYR A 306 23.99 21.51 -35.99
C TYR A 306 24.06 22.63 -34.94
N PRO A 307 24.06 23.92 -35.38
CA PRO A 307 24.17 25.05 -34.46
C PRO A 307 23.04 25.06 -33.42
N VAL A 308 23.37 25.35 -32.17
CA VAL A 308 22.43 25.56 -31.07
C VAL A 308 22.59 26.97 -30.51
N ALA A 309 21.47 27.61 -30.18
CA ALA A 309 21.44 28.87 -29.45
C ALA A 309 21.31 28.59 -27.95
N THR A 310 21.94 29.43 -27.13
CA THR A 310 21.73 29.40 -25.67
C THR A 310 20.65 30.41 -25.32
N LEU A 311 19.56 29.92 -24.74
CA LEU A 311 18.49 30.76 -24.21
C LEU A 311 19.03 31.60 -23.05
N PRO A 312 18.64 32.89 -22.96
CA PRO A 312 18.95 33.69 -21.79
C PRO A 312 18.37 32.98 -20.54
N ALA A 313 19.15 32.90 -19.47
CA ALA A 313 18.58 32.57 -18.16
C ALA A 313 17.66 33.73 -17.78
N GLU A 314 16.36 33.61 -18.01
CA GLU A 314 15.41 34.65 -17.61
C GLU A 314 15.49 34.84 -16.10
N HIS A 315 15.98 36.01 -15.71
CA HIS A 315 15.90 36.55 -14.36
C HIS A 315 14.42 36.59 -13.95
N SER A 316 14.12 35.97 -12.81
CA SER A 316 12.90 36.20 -12.05
C SER A 316 12.63 37.71 -11.91
N GLY A 317 11.58 38.23 -12.55
CA GLY A 317 11.18 39.63 -12.32
C GLY A 317 10.20 40.20 -13.36
N ALA A 318 8.91 39.89 -13.22
CA ALA A 318 7.81 40.82 -13.55
C ALA A 318 6.46 40.23 -13.09
N HIS A 319 6.28 40.10 -11.77
CA HIS A 319 4.95 40.02 -11.16
C HIS A 319 4.86 41.13 -10.10
N ASP A 320 5.04 42.38 -10.54
CA ASP A 320 4.64 43.55 -9.75
C ASP A 320 4.53 44.77 -10.67
N ARG A 321 3.30 45.03 -11.13
CA ARG A 321 2.73 46.34 -11.45
C ARG A 321 1.34 46.14 -12.08
N VAL A 322 0.33 45.91 -11.23
CA VAL A 322 -0.99 46.55 -11.34
C VAL A 322 -1.57 46.65 -9.93
N ALA A 323 -1.97 47.89 -9.57
CA ALA A 323 -2.60 48.39 -8.35
C ALA A 323 -1.64 49.00 -7.32
#